data_AF-A0AAN6GQF0-F1
#
_entry.id   AF-A0AAN6GQF0-F1
#
_cell.length_a   1.000
_cell.length_b   1.000
_cell.length_c   1.000
_cell.angle_alpha   90.00
_cell.angle_beta   90.00
_cell.angle_gamma   90.00
#
_symmetry.space_group_name_H-M   'P 1'
#
loop_
_entity.id
_entity.type
_entity.pdbx_description
1 polymer ?
#
loop_
_entity_poly.entity_id
_entity_poly.type
_entity_poly.pdbx_seq_one_letter_code
_entity_poly.pdbx_strand_id
1 'polypeptide(L)'
;MSFARSATAAFQAGHGAATPTSCLRLTRTRAVQRCLSRSSSAAFSSKSEAGQNARASTSTMAPVLTIGAAATTLALYTYFYANSGGSASDRSLHCDAAEGGAATSKGKNYAYKYQASYNSETGWSTSSSSSSPASEARHSVPDISHLNLDDINDPSKSMRIRMETYIKDLQHRIVTALGAEETHGRFIIDSWIRKEGGEGISCVLQDGKTFEKAGVNISVVHGKLPPAAVRQMSADHAGLMERTGYQLDGPNAEVDGLPFYAAGLSLVVHPANPFAPTVHFNYRYFEITHPPTLKDGRPNPRYVEAQKKGESAEPVAWWFGGGTDLTPIYLFEEDAKHFHRTLKEAADKNDTAFYPAWKKWCDDYFLIPHRKERRGIGGIFFDDLTLPDSTASLSSASSVARRTSYIPLSDGKKGAAATARGPLTSSQAHSKESLFRTVRSMGDAFLPAYLPLLQRRKWMAYTDAHERWQALRRGRYVEFNLVYDRGTKFGLQTPGARIESILMSLPLKARWEYMEKFGGAGWAELGQDEARSSREAATQKVLREPRDWI
;
A
#
# COMPACT_ATOMS: atom_id res chain seq x y z
N MET A 1 -29.18 52.99 10.01
CA MET A 1 -29.82 54.16 9.36
C MET A 1 -30.22 53.76 7.94
N SER A 2 -31.42 54.13 7.49
CA SER A 2 -31.87 54.48 6.12
C SER A 2 -31.13 53.95 4.86
N PHE A 3 -31.77 53.56 3.74
CA PHE A 3 -33.20 53.59 3.33
C PHE A 3 -33.51 52.53 2.23
N ALA A 4 -34.77 52.48 1.77
CA ALA A 4 -35.46 51.60 0.79
C ALA A 4 -34.72 51.15 -0.50
N ARG A 5 -35.07 50.05 -1.22
CA ARG A 5 -36.33 49.34 -1.62
C ARG A 5 -37.08 49.90 -2.87
N SER A 6 -37.64 48.96 -3.64
CA SER A 6 -38.52 49.07 -4.85
C SER A 6 -37.80 49.43 -6.18
N ALA A 7 -37.86 48.68 -7.28
CA ALA A 7 -38.93 47.95 -8.00
C ALA A 7 -39.86 48.84 -8.86
N THR A 8 -40.16 48.45 -10.11
CA THR A 8 -41.50 48.05 -10.65
C THR A 8 -41.50 47.94 -12.21
N ALA A 9 -42.42 47.13 -12.74
CA ALA A 9 -43.09 47.23 -14.05
C ALA A 9 -42.48 46.61 -15.32
N ALA A 10 -43.40 46.13 -16.18
CA ALA A 10 -43.20 45.45 -17.46
C ALA A 10 -44.23 45.96 -18.48
N PHE A 11 -43.98 45.78 -19.78
CA PHE A 11 -44.96 45.93 -20.88
C PHE A 11 -44.39 45.33 -22.19
N GLN A 12 -45.15 45.22 -23.27
CA GLN A 12 -45.95 44.09 -23.74
C GLN A 12 -46.06 44.16 -25.29
N ALA A 13 -45.89 43.03 -25.99
CA ALA A 13 -46.48 42.60 -27.30
C ALA A 13 -46.38 43.40 -28.64
N GLY A 14 -46.37 42.62 -29.75
CA GLY A 14 -46.60 43.02 -31.17
C GLY A 14 -45.72 42.21 -32.17
N HIS A 15 -46.15 41.09 -32.78
CA HIS A 15 -46.84 40.95 -34.09
C HIS A 15 -46.09 41.59 -35.30
N GLY A 16 -45.82 40.92 -36.43
CA GLY A 16 -46.02 39.52 -36.87
C GLY A 16 -45.80 39.34 -38.40
N ALA A 17 -46.05 38.12 -38.94
CA ALA A 17 -46.40 37.75 -40.33
C ALA A 17 -45.49 36.79 -41.15
N ALA A 18 -46.19 35.92 -41.91
CA ALA A 18 -45.84 35.20 -43.16
C ALA A 18 -45.03 33.86 -43.13
N THR A 19 -45.71 32.81 -43.61
CA THR A 19 -45.29 31.41 -43.93
C THR A 19 -45.42 31.19 -45.46
N PRO A 20 -45.63 29.98 -46.06
CA PRO A 20 -45.33 28.57 -45.71
C PRO A 20 -44.53 27.80 -46.82
N THR A 21 -44.09 26.54 -46.63
CA THR A 21 -44.70 25.26 -47.11
C THR A 21 -43.61 24.16 -46.97
N SER A 22 -43.83 22.84 -46.89
CA SER A 22 -44.98 21.91 -46.72
C SER A 22 -44.38 20.57 -46.21
N CYS A 23 -44.94 19.85 -45.23
CA CYS A 23 -46.03 18.83 -45.34
C CYS A 23 -45.68 17.57 -46.18
N LEU A 24 -46.05 16.31 -45.87
CA LEU A 24 -46.81 15.69 -44.76
C LEU A 24 -46.76 14.12 -44.80
N ARG A 25 -46.87 13.44 -43.63
CA ARG A 25 -47.58 12.15 -43.28
C ARG A 25 -47.43 10.83 -44.09
N LEU A 26 -47.24 9.68 -43.41
CA LEU A 26 -48.21 8.58 -43.03
C LEU A 26 -48.96 7.92 -44.23
N THR A 27 -49.16 6.60 -44.36
CA THR A 27 -49.72 5.60 -43.40
C THR A 27 -49.38 4.10 -43.72
N ARG A 28 -49.75 3.19 -42.80
CA ARG A 28 -49.94 1.71 -42.87
C ARG A 28 -50.46 1.14 -44.23
N THR A 29 -50.40 -0.16 -44.61
CA THR A 29 -50.78 -1.40 -43.85
C THR A 29 -50.49 -2.72 -44.62
N ARG A 30 -50.47 -3.88 -43.91
CA ARG A 30 -50.64 -5.31 -44.37
C ARG A 30 -49.49 -5.98 -45.17
N ALA A 31 -49.38 -7.32 -45.27
CA ALA A 31 -49.46 -8.44 -44.28
C ALA A 31 -49.24 -9.80 -45.00
N VAL A 32 -48.21 -10.57 -44.65
CA VAL A 32 -48.01 -12.02 -44.99
C VAL A 32 -47.44 -12.77 -43.77
N GLN A 33 -47.06 -14.05 -43.88
CA GLN A 33 -47.63 -15.08 -43.00
C GLN A 33 -46.77 -16.37 -42.80
N ARG A 34 -46.62 -16.79 -41.52
CA ARG A 34 -46.19 -18.14 -41.02
C ARG A 34 -44.74 -18.56 -41.35
N CYS A 35 -44.04 -19.44 -40.61
CA CYS A 35 -44.44 -20.50 -39.64
C CYS A 35 -43.55 -20.56 -38.36
N LEU A 36 -44.17 -20.93 -37.22
CA LEU A 36 -43.82 -21.95 -36.19
C LEU A 36 -42.32 -22.32 -35.95
N SER A 37 -41.82 -22.46 -34.71
CA SER A 37 -42.39 -23.04 -33.46
C SER A 37 -41.77 -22.42 -32.18
N ARG A 38 -42.53 -22.14 -31.10
CA ARG A 38 -42.63 -22.88 -29.81
C ARG A 38 -41.29 -23.45 -29.27
N SER A 39 -40.90 -23.35 -28.00
CA SER A 39 -41.55 -22.95 -26.72
C SER A 39 -40.48 -22.99 -25.60
N SER A 40 -40.57 -22.40 -24.40
CA SER A 40 -41.42 -21.35 -23.79
C SER A 40 -40.71 -20.89 -22.50
N SER A 41 -40.82 -19.60 -22.11
CA SER A 41 -40.34 -19.10 -20.81
C SER A 41 -41.29 -18.02 -20.27
N ALA A 42 -41.65 -18.13 -18.99
CA ALA A 42 -42.37 -17.13 -18.18
C ALA A 42 -42.13 -17.51 -16.68
N ALA A 43 -41.69 -16.68 -15.73
CA ALA A 43 -41.94 -15.25 -15.43
C ALA A 43 -43.42 -15.02 -15.04
N PHE A 44 -43.81 -14.40 -13.92
CA PHE A 44 -43.47 -13.06 -13.37
C PHE A 44 -43.82 -13.05 -11.84
N SER A 45 -43.04 -12.45 -10.91
CA SER A 45 -43.26 -11.11 -10.27
C SER A 45 -44.72 -10.81 -9.81
N SER A 46 -45.00 -10.45 -8.53
CA SER A 46 -44.76 -9.09 -7.98
C SER A 46 -44.96 -8.94 -6.43
N LYS A 47 -44.76 -7.71 -5.91
CA LYS A 47 -45.04 -7.19 -4.54
C LYS A 47 -46.57 -7.18 -4.22
N SER A 48 -47.13 -6.85 -3.03
CA SER A 48 -46.70 -6.01 -1.89
C SER A 48 -47.51 -6.24 -0.58
N GLU A 49 -47.03 -5.62 0.52
CA GLU A 49 -47.76 -5.02 1.68
C GLU A 49 -48.57 -5.83 2.73
N ALA A 50 -48.08 -5.71 3.98
CA ALA A 50 -48.75 -5.39 5.27
C ALA A 50 -50.23 -5.73 5.55
N GLY A 51 -50.51 -6.34 6.71
CA GLY A 51 -51.84 -6.30 7.34
C GLY A 51 -52.12 -7.23 8.54
N GLN A 52 -51.89 -6.74 9.76
CA GLN A 52 -52.65 -7.00 11.02
C GLN A 52 -52.95 -8.43 11.56
N ASN A 53 -52.52 -8.63 12.82
CA ASN A 53 -53.26 -9.18 13.96
C ASN A 53 -54.17 -10.43 13.84
N ALA A 54 -53.77 -11.52 14.52
CA ALA A 54 -54.65 -12.21 15.48
C ALA A 54 -53.85 -12.99 16.55
N ARG A 55 -54.24 -12.88 17.82
CA ARG A 55 -53.79 -13.72 18.95
C ARG A 55 -54.81 -14.84 19.22
N ALA A 56 -54.34 -16.08 19.44
CA ALA A 56 -54.86 -17.08 20.38
C ALA A 56 -53.99 -18.36 20.23
N SER A 57 -53.20 -18.82 21.21
CA SER A 57 -53.61 -19.65 22.37
C SER A 57 -54.51 -20.82 21.95
N THR A 58 -54.09 -22.09 22.02
CA THR A 58 -53.67 -22.85 23.22
C THR A 58 -52.89 -24.13 22.82
N SER A 59 -51.97 -24.66 23.63
CA SER A 59 -52.14 -25.88 24.50
C SER A 59 -52.67 -27.13 23.74
N THR A 60 -52.15 -28.36 23.84
CA THR A 60 -51.32 -29.01 24.89
C THR A 60 -50.73 -30.35 24.39
N MET A 61 -49.77 -30.91 25.16
CA MET A 61 -49.43 -32.36 25.30
C MET A 61 -48.78 -33.15 24.14
N ALA A 62 -47.75 -33.91 24.51
CA ALA A 62 -47.21 -35.05 23.76
C ALA A 62 -48.03 -36.34 24.04
N PRO A 63 -47.82 -37.42 23.26
CA PRO A 63 -47.11 -38.57 23.87
C PRO A 63 -46.18 -39.39 22.95
N VAL A 64 -45.02 -39.79 23.51
CA VAL A 64 -44.47 -41.17 23.65
C VAL A 64 -44.77 -42.25 22.57
N LEU A 65 -43.68 -42.82 21.99
CA LEU A 65 -43.37 -44.22 21.53
C LEU A 65 -44.50 -45.12 20.92
N THR A 66 -44.33 -46.06 19.98
CA THR A 66 -43.21 -46.82 19.32
C THR A 66 -43.79 -47.44 18.02
N ILE A 67 -43.10 -47.93 16.97
CA ILE A 67 -42.31 -49.18 16.75
C ILE A 67 -41.73 -49.03 15.32
N GLY A 68 -40.41 -49.12 15.06
CA GLY A 68 -39.68 -50.33 14.62
C GLY A 68 -39.27 -50.22 13.14
N ALA A 69 -38.38 -50.98 12.53
CA ALA A 69 -37.28 -51.86 12.95
C ALA A 69 -36.64 -52.38 11.63
N ALA A 70 -35.32 -52.21 11.45
CA ALA A 70 -34.51 -53.04 10.53
C ALA A 70 -33.03 -52.82 10.85
N ALA A 71 -32.32 -53.90 11.18
CA ALA A 71 -30.90 -53.88 11.47
C ALA A 71 -30.14 -54.75 10.47
N THR A 72 -28.89 -54.42 10.18
CA THR A 72 -27.88 -55.46 9.92
C THR A 72 -26.51 -54.95 10.35
N THR A 73 -25.83 -55.77 11.14
CA THR A 73 -24.58 -55.45 11.84
C THR A 73 -23.46 -56.33 11.31
N LEU A 74 -22.21 -55.86 11.32
CA LEU A 74 -21.07 -56.77 11.42
C LEU A 74 -19.99 -56.18 12.32
N ALA A 75 -19.44 -57.03 13.20
CA ALA A 75 -18.50 -56.66 14.26
C ALA A 75 -17.09 -56.36 13.70
N LEU A 76 -16.30 -55.43 14.23
CA LEU A 76 -15.71 -55.33 15.59
C LEU A 76 -14.73 -56.46 15.91
N TYR A 77 -13.43 -56.11 15.98
CA TYR A 77 -12.46 -56.78 16.84
C TYR A 77 -11.48 -55.74 17.38
N THR A 78 -11.31 -55.71 18.69
CA THR A 78 -10.32 -54.91 19.43
C THR A 78 -9.54 -55.86 20.32
N TYR A 79 -8.24 -55.64 20.44
CA TYR A 79 -7.41 -56.30 21.44
C TYR A 79 -6.57 -55.23 22.18
N PHE A 80 -6.68 -55.21 23.50
CA PHE A 80 -5.84 -54.44 24.41
C PHE A 80 -4.90 -55.42 25.14
N TYR A 81 -3.65 -55.02 25.37
CA TYR A 81 -2.91 -55.33 26.60
C TYR A 81 -1.77 -54.30 26.79
N ALA A 82 -1.24 -54.16 28.01
CA ALA A 82 -0.59 -52.94 28.49
C ALA A 82 0.83 -53.13 29.09
N ASN A 83 1.49 -51.99 29.40
CA ASN A 83 2.71 -51.79 30.21
C ASN A 83 4.05 -52.31 29.64
N SER A 84 5.13 -51.53 29.60
CA SER A 84 5.73 -50.84 30.77
C SER A 84 6.82 -49.80 30.35
N GLY A 85 7.30 -48.99 31.31
CA GLY A 85 8.01 -47.72 31.09
C GLY A 85 9.47 -47.75 30.61
N GLY A 86 10.10 -46.57 30.47
CA GLY A 86 11.55 -46.47 30.22
C GLY A 86 12.04 -45.22 29.49
N SER A 87 12.66 -44.31 30.25
CA SER A 87 13.45 -43.12 29.92
C SER A 87 14.16 -42.98 28.54
N ALA A 88 14.27 -41.70 28.14
CA ALA A 88 15.02 -41.07 27.05
C ALA A 88 16.44 -41.57 26.68
N SER A 89 16.82 -41.37 25.42
CA SER A 89 18.19 -40.99 24.99
C SER A 89 18.22 -40.50 23.52
N ASP A 90 19.27 -39.73 23.19
CA ASP A 90 19.54 -39.10 21.89
C ASP A 90 19.53 -40.04 20.68
N ARG A 91 19.19 -39.47 19.50
CA ARG A 91 19.61 -40.01 18.19
C ARG A 91 20.02 -38.90 17.23
N SER A 92 21.32 -38.62 17.20
CA SER A 92 22.00 -38.02 16.04
C SER A 92 22.03 -39.02 14.88
N LEU A 93 21.68 -38.59 13.67
CA LEU A 93 21.82 -39.39 12.45
C LEU A 93 23.06 -38.93 11.66
N HIS A 94 23.99 -39.87 11.43
CA HIS A 94 25.02 -39.73 10.41
C HIS A 94 24.46 -40.05 9.02
N CYS A 95 25.02 -39.43 8.00
CA CYS A 95 24.73 -39.69 6.59
C CYS A 95 26.02 -40.10 5.89
N ASP A 96 26.16 -41.38 5.55
CA ASP A 96 27.27 -41.85 4.72
C ASP A 96 27.06 -41.46 3.25
N ALA A 97 28.14 -41.07 2.58
CA ALA A 97 28.14 -40.74 1.17
C ALA A 97 28.46 -41.98 0.32
N ALA A 98 27.69 -42.21 -0.73
CA ALA A 98 27.98 -43.20 -1.77
C ALA A 98 27.83 -42.57 -3.16
N GLU A 99 28.76 -42.88 -4.05
CA GLU A 99 28.94 -42.21 -5.35
C GLU A 99 28.11 -42.82 -6.48
N GLY A 100 27.86 -42.01 -7.53
CA GLY A 100 27.84 -42.49 -8.92
C GLY A 100 26.54 -43.05 -9.49
N GLY A 101 25.83 -42.25 -10.29
CA GLY A 101 24.74 -42.75 -11.14
C GLY A 101 24.03 -41.63 -11.92
N ALA A 102 24.43 -41.39 -13.16
CA ALA A 102 23.90 -40.26 -13.96
C ALA A 102 22.56 -40.58 -14.64
N ALA A 103 21.56 -39.72 -14.46
CA ALA A 103 20.38 -39.64 -15.31
C ALA A 103 19.98 -38.16 -15.51
N THR A 104 20.03 -37.68 -16.75
CA THR A 104 19.81 -36.26 -17.09
C THR A 104 18.33 -35.91 -17.23
N SER A 105 17.85 -34.88 -16.53
CA SER A 105 16.71 -34.08 -16.97
C SER A 105 16.93 -32.59 -16.71
N LYS A 106 16.44 -31.73 -17.62
CA LYS A 106 16.81 -30.30 -17.69
C LYS A 106 15.98 -29.44 -16.74
N GLY A 107 16.45 -29.27 -15.51
CA GLY A 107 16.02 -28.17 -14.61
C GLY A 107 17.15 -27.15 -14.43
N LYS A 108 16.96 -25.90 -14.89
CA LYS A 108 17.94 -24.82 -14.64
C LYS A 108 17.77 -24.29 -13.22
N ASN A 109 18.40 -24.96 -12.25
CA ASN A 109 18.53 -24.45 -10.89
C ASN A 109 19.41 -23.19 -10.87
N TYR A 110 18.99 -22.18 -10.10
CA TYR A 110 19.74 -20.95 -9.90
C TYR A 110 20.90 -21.21 -8.94
N ALA A 111 22.09 -21.46 -9.50
CA ALA A 111 23.32 -21.55 -8.72
C ALA A 111 23.81 -20.15 -8.32
N TYR A 112 23.76 -19.84 -7.03
CA TYR A 112 24.43 -18.67 -6.45
C TYR A 112 25.94 -18.90 -6.51
N LYS A 113 26.66 -18.11 -7.32
CA LYS A 113 28.13 -18.11 -7.32
C LYS A 113 28.65 -17.12 -6.29
N TYR A 114 29.19 -17.65 -5.20
CA TYR A 114 30.07 -16.92 -4.30
C TYR A 114 31.47 -16.86 -4.94
N GLN A 115 31.97 -15.68 -5.30
CA GLN A 115 33.36 -15.51 -5.74
C GLN A 115 34.24 -15.24 -4.51
N ALA A 116 34.72 -16.32 -3.88
CA ALA A 116 35.93 -16.27 -3.09
C ALA A 116 37.13 -16.50 -4.03
N SER A 117 38.06 -15.54 -4.08
CA SER A 117 39.31 -15.70 -4.83
C SER A 117 40.28 -16.57 -4.01
N TYR A 118 40.45 -17.83 -4.43
CA TYR A 118 41.46 -18.73 -3.93
C TYR A 118 42.82 -18.38 -4.56
N ASN A 119 43.85 -18.18 -3.74
CA ASN A 119 45.23 -18.04 -4.20
C ASN A 119 46.05 -19.20 -3.62
N SER A 120 46.82 -19.87 -4.48
CA SER A 120 47.45 -21.16 -4.18
C SER A 120 48.96 -21.05 -4.13
N GLU A 121 49.55 -20.96 -2.94
CA GLU A 121 50.98 -21.27 -2.74
C GLU A 121 51.34 -21.44 -1.25
N THR A 122 52.26 -22.38 -1.00
CA THR A 122 52.83 -22.80 0.32
C THR A 122 51.93 -23.61 1.27
N GLY A 123 52.52 -24.69 1.81
CA GLY A 123 51.84 -25.73 2.57
C GLY A 123 52.06 -25.67 4.09
N TRP A 124 51.65 -26.74 4.78
CA TRP A 124 51.60 -26.81 6.25
C TRP A 124 52.94 -26.57 6.96
N SER A 125 52.92 -25.66 7.94
CA SER A 125 53.82 -25.70 9.09
C SER A 125 53.09 -25.20 10.35
N THR A 126 53.15 -25.97 11.42
CA THR A 126 52.55 -25.63 12.71
C THR A 126 53.49 -24.76 13.53
N SER A 127 53.06 -23.56 13.90
CA SER A 127 53.56 -22.89 15.10
C SER A 127 52.49 -21.97 15.70
N SER A 128 52.43 -21.95 17.02
CA SER A 128 51.44 -21.20 17.79
C SER A 128 51.91 -19.77 18.06
N SER A 129 51.16 -18.77 17.61
CA SER A 129 51.26 -17.40 18.14
C SER A 129 49.89 -16.75 18.19
N SER A 130 49.54 -16.22 19.36
CA SER A 130 48.26 -15.58 19.64
C SER A 130 48.07 -14.26 18.88
N SER A 131 47.14 -14.23 17.94
CA SER A 131 46.50 -13.00 17.47
C SER A 131 45.06 -13.31 17.10
N SER A 132 44.11 -12.97 17.98
CA SER A 132 42.68 -13.05 17.67
C SER A 132 42.39 -12.22 16.42
N PRO A 133 41.85 -12.80 15.34
CA PRO A 133 41.41 -12.00 14.21
C PRO A 133 40.27 -11.11 14.69
N ALA A 134 40.39 -9.80 14.51
CA ALA A 134 39.26 -8.89 14.65
C ALA A 134 38.19 -9.34 13.64
N SER A 135 37.13 -9.99 14.15
CA SER A 135 36.12 -10.64 13.32
C SER A 135 35.47 -9.62 12.40
N GLU A 136 35.29 -9.98 11.13
CA GLU A 136 34.59 -9.20 10.10
C GLU A 136 33.39 -8.42 10.67
N ALA A 137 33.58 -7.12 10.87
CA ALA A 137 32.51 -6.22 11.29
C ALA A 137 31.56 -5.99 10.10
N ARG A 138 30.74 -7.01 9.78
CA ARG A 138 29.64 -6.89 8.82
C ARG A 138 28.74 -5.75 9.31
N HIS A 139 28.81 -4.63 8.59
CA HIS A 139 28.19 -3.37 8.96
C HIS A 139 26.74 -3.58 9.42
N SER A 140 26.42 -3.13 10.63
CA SER A 140 25.07 -3.21 11.22
C SER A 140 24.12 -2.12 10.72
N VAL A 141 24.62 -1.21 9.88
CA VAL A 141 23.91 -0.08 9.27
C VAL A 141 24.34 0.05 7.80
N PRO A 142 23.49 0.56 6.89
CA PRO A 142 23.85 0.74 5.48
C PRO A 142 25.03 1.68 5.33
N ASP A 143 25.99 1.33 4.48
CA ASP A 143 27.07 2.24 4.12
C ASP A 143 26.56 3.33 3.18
N ILE A 144 26.78 4.58 3.60
CA ILE A 144 26.45 5.80 2.85
C ILE A 144 27.68 6.71 2.66
N SER A 145 28.89 6.24 2.99
CA SER A 145 30.13 7.04 2.93
C SER A 145 30.50 7.50 1.52
N HIS A 146 29.94 6.85 0.49
CA HIS A 146 30.09 7.19 -0.92
C HIS A 146 29.12 8.29 -1.40
N LEU A 147 28.17 8.73 -0.57
CA LEU A 147 27.16 9.73 -0.94
C LEU A 147 27.60 11.15 -0.56
N ASN A 148 27.38 12.10 -1.48
CA ASN A 148 27.44 13.52 -1.14
C ASN A 148 26.07 13.99 -0.60
N LEU A 149 25.93 14.12 0.72
CA LEU A 149 24.65 14.52 1.33
C LEU A 149 24.19 15.94 0.94
N ASP A 150 25.11 16.81 0.52
CA ASP A 150 24.78 18.16 0.04
C ASP A 150 23.95 18.12 -1.25
N ASP A 151 24.10 17.08 -2.08
CA ASP A 151 23.32 16.91 -3.32
C ASP A 151 21.81 16.92 -3.03
N ILE A 152 21.35 16.47 -1.86
CA ILE A 152 19.93 16.50 -1.46
C ILE A 152 19.34 17.92 -1.57
N ASN A 153 20.11 18.94 -1.16
CA ASN A 153 19.66 20.33 -1.13
C ASN A 153 20.05 21.13 -2.38
N ASP A 154 20.95 20.62 -3.21
CA ASP A 154 21.42 21.29 -4.42
C ASP A 154 20.38 21.21 -5.57
N PRO A 155 19.75 22.33 -5.97
CA PRO A 155 18.76 22.34 -7.04
C PRO A 155 19.36 22.17 -8.44
N SER A 156 20.70 22.19 -8.59
CA SER A 156 21.37 21.87 -9.86
C SER A 156 21.40 20.38 -10.15
N LYS A 157 21.25 19.52 -9.13
CA LYS A 157 21.16 18.07 -9.28
C LYS A 157 19.77 17.65 -9.73
N SER A 158 19.71 16.64 -10.60
CA SER A 158 18.43 16.05 -11.02
C SER A 158 17.67 15.46 -9.84
N MET A 159 16.34 15.51 -9.86
CA MET A 159 15.50 14.98 -8.77
C MET A 159 15.75 13.49 -8.48
N ARG A 160 16.25 12.72 -9.47
CA ARG A 160 16.69 11.33 -9.30
C ARG A 160 17.78 11.21 -8.22
N ILE A 161 18.89 11.94 -8.41
CA ILE A 161 20.05 11.96 -7.50
C ILE A 161 19.63 12.44 -6.12
N ARG A 162 18.85 13.52 -6.06
CA ARG A 162 18.42 14.15 -4.81
C ARG A 162 17.54 13.23 -3.98
N MET A 163 16.56 12.58 -4.61
CA MET A 163 15.69 11.61 -3.95
C MET A 163 16.45 10.35 -3.54
N GLU A 164 17.31 9.81 -4.41
CA GLU A 164 18.13 8.62 -4.11
C GLU A 164 19.04 8.84 -2.91
N THR A 165 19.76 9.96 -2.88
CA THR A 165 20.65 10.33 -1.78
C THR A 165 19.85 10.48 -0.49
N TYR A 166 18.69 11.14 -0.54
CA TYR A 166 17.80 11.31 0.62
C TYR A 166 17.26 9.98 1.16
N ILE A 167 16.80 9.05 0.32
CA ILE A 167 16.29 7.76 0.82
C ILE A 167 17.39 6.86 1.36
N LYS A 168 18.61 6.91 0.82
CA LYS A 168 19.77 6.18 1.36
C LYS A 168 20.18 6.71 2.73
N ASP A 169 20.28 8.04 2.89
CA ASP A 169 20.51 8.70 4.19
C ASP A 169 19.39 8.36 5.20
N LEU A 170 18.12 8.48 4.80
CA LEU A 170 17.00 8.21 5.69
C LEU A 170 16.94 6.73 6.10
N GLN A 171 17.25 5.80 5.20
CA GLN A 171 17.40 4.38 5.54
C GLN A 171 18.50 4.18 6.57
N HIS A 172 19.68 4.79 6.37
CA HIS A 172 20.78 4.73 7.33
C HIS A 172 20.36 5.26 8.71
N ARG A 173 19.74 6.45 8.78
CA ARG A 173 19.26 7.04 10.05
C ARG A 173 18.22 6.17 10.75
N ILE A 174 17.25 5.64 10.00
CA ILE A 174 16.19 4.77 10.57
C ILE A 174 16.75 3.44 11.04
N VAL A 175 17.62 2.77 10.26
CA VAL A 175 18.22 1.49 10.64
C VAL A 175 19.13 1.65 11.86
N THR A 176 19.90 2.74 11.93
CA THR A 176 20.69 3.09 13.12
C THR A 176 19.82 3.30 14.36
N ALA A 177 18.76 4.11 14.25
CA ALA A 177 17.88 4.43 15.37
C ALA A 177 17.09 3.20 15.87
N LEU A 178 16.54 2.38 14.96
CA LEU A 178 15.87 1.13 15.34
C LEU A 178 16.88 0.11 15.88
N GLY A 179 18.07 -0.01 15.28
CA GLY A 179 19.13 -0.91 15.76
C GLY A 179 19.55 -0.63 17.20
N ALA A 180 19.62 0.64 17.60
CA ALA A 180 19.91 1.05 18.97
C ALA A 180 18.82 0.67 20.00
N GLU A 181 17.59 0.40 19.55
CA GLU A 181 16.49 -0.02 20.42
C GLU A 181 16.41 -1.54 20.62
N GLU A 182 17.21 -2.31 19.87
CA GLU A 182 17.29 -3.77 19.94
C GLU A 182 18.48 -4.23 20.79
N THR A 183 18.29 -5.35 21.51
CA THR A 183 19.31 -5.99 22.34
C THR A 183 19.61 -7.43 21.91
N HIS A 184 18.78 -8.02 21.04
CA HIS A 184 18.98 -9.34 20.48
C HIS A 184 18.70 -9.34 18.97
N GLY A 185 19.62 -9.86 18.18
CA GLY A 185 19.58 -9.75 16.71
C GLY A 185 20.19 -8.44 16.19
N ARG A 186 20.25 -8.33 14.86
CA ARG A 186 20.73 -7.15 14.12
C ARG A 186 20.06 -7.09 12.76
N PHE A 187 20.07 -5.92 12.12
CA PHE A 187 19.71 -5.82 10.71
C PHE A 187 20.71 -6.61 9.85
N ILE A 188 20.17 -7.52 9.04
CA ILE A 188 20.83 -8.10 7.88
C ILE A 188 20.67 -7.11 6.75
N ILE A 189 21.79 -6.73 6.12
CA ILE A 189 21.83 -5.76 5.03
C ILE A 189 22.20 -6.51 3.75
N ASP A 190 21.34 -6.37 2.75
CA ASP A 190 21.45 -7.09 1.48
C ASP A 190 21.20 -6.15 0.31
N SER A 191 22.29 -5.80 -0.39
CA SER A 191 22.29 -4.95 -1.58
C SER A 191 22.14 -5.79 -2.83
N TRP A 192 21.26 -5.40 -3.75
CA TRP A 192 20.90 -6.17 -4.93
C TRP A 192 20.73 -5.29 -6.17
N ILE A 193 20.95 -5.88 -7.34
CA ILE A 193 20.85 -5.24 -8.65
C ILE A 193 19.88 -6.04 -9.53
N ARG A 194 19.05 -5.35 -10.32
CA ARG A 194 18.12 -5.97 -11.27
C ARG A 194 18.73 -6.11 -12.65
N LYS A 195 18.40 -7.20 -13.34
CA LYS A 195 18.76 -7.41 -14.75
C LYS A 195 18.09 -6.40 -15.69
N GLU A 196 16.90 -5.93 -15.33
CA GLU A 196 16.14 -4.96 -16.13
C GLU A 196 16.58 -3.50 -15.90
N GLY A 197 17.45 -3.27 -14.91
CA GLY A 197 17.90 -1.94 -14.49
C GLY A 197 17.48 -1.59 -13.06
N GLY A 198 18.39 -0.90 -12.36
CA GLY A 198 18.19 -0.43 -10.99
C GLY A 198 18.70 -1.36 -9.91
N GLU A 199 18.65 -0.87 -8.67
CA GLU A 199 19.21 -1.48 -7.47
C GLU A 199 18.28 -1.34 -6.26
N GLY A 200 18.67 -1.92 -5.13
CA GLY A 200 18.05 -1.68 -3.84
C GLY A 200 18.89 -2.23 -2.70
N ILE A 201 18.58 -1.77 -1.49
CA ILE A 201 19.17 -2.25 -0.25
C ILE A 201 18.02 -2.69 0.65
N SER A 202 17.97 -3.99 0.96
CA SER A 202 17.03 -4.55 1.93
C SER A 202 17.71 -4.59 3.29
N CYS A 203 17.14 -3.93 4.30
CA CYS A 203 17.60 -4.04 5.69
C CYS A 203 16.53 -4.76 6.50
N VAL A 204 16.80 -5.99 6.94
CA VAL A 204 15.80 -6.85 7.61
C VAL A 204 16.33 -7.36 8.94
N LEU A 205 15.54 -7.20 9.99
CA LEU A 205 15.74 -7.74 11.33
C LEU A 205 14.56 -8.67 11.63
N GLN A 206 14.84 -9.87 12.13
CA GLN A 206 13.84 -10.85 12.52
C GLN A 206 14.26 -11.52 13.84
N ASP A 207 13.29 -12.04 14.59
CA ASP A 207 13.50 -12.79 15.82
C ASP A 207 14.23 -11.99 16.93
N GLY A 208 14.07 -10.66 16.91
CA GLY A 208 14.60 -9.74 17.91
C GLY A 208 13.74 -9.65 19.18
N LYS A 209 14.31 -9.08 20.24
CA LYS A 209 13.63 -8.93 21.54
C LYS A 209 12.68 -7.73 21.58
N THR A 210 13.07 -6.62 20.94
CA THR A 210 12.21 -5.44 20.74
C THR A 210 11.36 -5.62 19.49
N PHE A 211 11.95 -6.10 18.40
CA PHE A 211 11.29 -6.27 17.11
C PHE A 211 11.19 -7.74 16.72
N GLU A 212 9.96 -8.27 16.68
CA GLU A 212 9.72 -9.61 16.12
C GLU A 212 10.16 -9.64 14.64
N LYS A 213 9.82 -8.57 13.91
CA LYS A 213 10.27 -8.35 12.53
C LYS A 213 10.28 -6.86 12.22
N ALA A 214 11.35 -6.38 11.60
CA ALA A 214 11.45 -5.03 11.07
C ALA A 214 12.14 -5.10 9.71
N GLY A 215 11.62 -4.38 8.72
CA GLY A 215 12.33 -4.20 7.46
C GLY A 215 12.26 -2.76 6.99
N VAL A 216 13.39 -2.25 6.51
CA VAL A 216 13.58 -0.89 6.01
C VAL A 216 14.26 -1.01 4.66
N ASN A 217 13.47 -1.02 3.59
CA ASN A 217 13.94 -1.35 2.24
C ASN A 217 13.93 -0.09 1.36
N ILE A 218 15.00 0.11 0.60
CA ILE A 218 15.00 1.07 -0.52
C ILE A 218 14.99 0.32 -1.86
N SER A 219 14.47 0.98 -2.89
CA SER A 219 14.58 0.52 -4.27
C SER A 219 14.69 1.71 -5.20
N VAL A 220 15.64 1.64 -6.13
CA VAL A 220 15.92 2.62 -7.18
C VAL A 220 15.83 1.87 -8.50
N VAL A 221 14.65 1.83 -9.10
CA VAL A 221 14.34 1.02 -10.28
C VAL A 221 14.16 1.92 -11.49
N HIS A 222 14.76 1.55 -12.61
CA HIS A 222 14.56 2.21 -13.88
C HIS A 222 14.43 1.17 -14.99
N GLY A 223 13.70 1.52 -16.05
CA GLY A 223 13.46 0.60 -17.17
C GLY A 223 12.43 1.16 -18.14
N LYS A 224 11.70 0.29 -18.82
CA LYS A 224 10.65 0.65 -19.79
C LYS A 224 9.30 0.13 -19.32
N LEU A 225 8.32 1.03 -19.15
CA LEU A 225 6.93 0.66 -18.90
C LEU A 225 6.28 0.21 -20.22
N PRO A 226 5.75 -1.01 -20.34
CA PRO A 226 4.96 -1.40 -21.50
C PRO A 226 3.61 -0.64 -21.52
N PRO A 227 2.99 -0.43 -22.70
CA PRO A 227 1.70 0.28 -22.84
C PRO A 227 0.61 -0.16 -21.85
N ALA A 228 0.50 -1.47 -21.57
CA ALA A 228 -0.47 -1.99 -20.60
C ALA A 228 -0.23 -1.49 -19.16
N ALA A 229 1.03 -1.42 -18.72
CA ALA A 229 1.37 -0.87 -17.41
C ALA A 229 1.13 0.64 -17.39
N VAL A 230 1.47 1.35 -18.47
CA VAL A 230 1.20 2.79 -18.62
C VAL A 230 -0.31 3.09 -18.54
N ARG A 231 -1.18 2.26 -19.15
CA ARG A 231 -2.64 2.36 -19.01
C ARG A 231 -3.12 2.10 -17.58
N GLN A 232 -2.65 1.03 -16.94
CA GLN A 232 -3.00 0.71 -15.55
C GLN A 232 -2.61 1.86 -14.61
N MET A 233 -1.41 2.42 -14.80
CA MET A 233 -0.94 3.61 -14.09
C MET A 233 -1.81 4.83 -14.38
N SER A 234 -2.20 5.08 -15.63
CA SER A 234 -3.08 6.23 -15.96
C SER A 234 -4.50 6.13 -15.38
N ALA A 235 -4.97 4.93 -15.09
CA ALA A 235 -6.25 4.75 -14.40
C ALA A 235 -6.18 5.22 -12.94
N ASP A 236 -4.99 5.17 -12.32
CA ASP A 236 -4.71 5.67 -10.98
C ASP A 236 -4.20 7.12 -10.97
N HIS A 237 -3.49 7.56 -12.04
CA HIS A 237 -2.85 8.87 -12.16
C HIS A 237 -3.54 9.77 -13.19
N ALA A 238 -4.38 10.70 -12.73
CA ALA A 238 -5.15 11.60 -13.59
C ALA A 238 -4.27 12.48 -14.50
N GLY A 239 -4.68 12.66 -15.77
CA GLY A 239 -3.96 13.42 -16.79
C GLY A 239 -2.71 12.73 -17.34
N LEU A 240 -2.33 11.51 -16.89
CA LEU A 240 -1.07 10.88 -17.33
C LEU A 240 -1.02 10.65 -18.85
N MET A 241 -2.12 10.22 -19.48
CA MET A 241 -2.13 9.99 -20.93
C MET A 241 -1.98 11.30 -21.70
N GLU A 242 -2.70 12.34 -21.28
CA GLU A 242 -2.64 13.69 -21.85
C GLU A 242 -1.22 14.27 -21.74
N ARG A 243 -0.57 14.15 -20.57
CA ARG A 243 0.84 14.53 -20.36
C ARG A 243 1.81 13.77 -21.26
N THR A 244 1.60 12.47 -21.46
CA THR A 244 2.49 11.69 -22.35
C THR A 244 2.32 12.03 -23.82
N GLY A 245 1.09 12.35 -24.26
CA GLY A 245 0.78 12.75 -25.63
C GLY A 245 1.26 11.75 -26.70
N TYR A 246 1.37 10.47 -26.36
CA TYR A 246 1.78 9.39 -27.26
C TYR A 246 0.61 8.47 -27.56
N GLN A 247 0.45 8.11 -28.82
CA GLN A 247 -0.39 6.98 -29.19
C GLN A 247 0.34 5.68 -28.79
N LEU A 248 -0.15 5.00 -27.74
CA LEU A 248 0.47 3.79 -27.18
C LEU A 248 -0.11 2.47 -27.72
N ASP A 249 -1.23 2.54 -28.46
CA ASP A 249 -2.03 1.38 -28.86
C ASP A 249 -2.37 1.35 -30.36
N GLY A 250 -2.60 0.14 -30.85
CA GLY A 250 -2.95 -0.15 -32.24
C GLY A 250 -1.74 -0.22 -33.19
N PRO A 251 -1.99 -0.37 -34.50
CA PRO A 251 -0.93 -0.41 -35.51
C PRO A 251 -0.15 0.93 -35.60
N ASN A 252 -0.78 2.03 -35.20
CA ASN A 252 -0.21 3.38 -35.26
C ASN A 252 0.49 3.80 -33.95
N ALA A 253 0.87 2.86 -33.08
CA ALA A 253 1.54 3.17 -31.83
C ALA A 253 2.91 3.83 -32.10
N GLU A 254 3.13 5.04 -31.56
CA GLU A 254 4.36 5.82 -31.76
C GLU A 254 5.57 5.22 -31.01
N VAL A 255 5.33 4.54 -29.89
CA VAL A 255 6.36 4.03 -28.97
C VAL A 255 5.96 2.68 -28.37
N ASP A 256 6.90 1.75 -28.24
CA ASP A 256 6.66 0.44 -27.60
C ASP A 256 6.71 0.49 -26.06
N GLY A 257 6.37 1.64 -25.47
CA GLY A 257 6.48 1.90 -24.03
C GLY A 257 7.44 3.04 -23.67
N LEU A 258 7.34 3.53 -22.44
CA LEU A 258 7.99 4.76 -21.98
C LEU A 258 9.08 4.46 -20.94
N PRO A 259 10.28 5.08 -21.04
CA PRO A 259 11.28 4.98 -19.98
C PRO A 259 10.77 5.59 -18.67
N PHE A 260 11.01 4.89 -17.56
CA PHE A 260 10.63 5.33 -16.23
C PHE A 260 11.78 5.24 -15.23
N TYR A 261 11.64 5.99 -14.14
CA TYR A 261 12.48 5.91 -12.96
C TYR A 261 11.57 5.96 -11.72
N ALA A 262 11.83 5.10 -10.75
CA ALA A 262 11.12 5.03 -9.48
C ALA A 262 12.15 4.84 -8.34
N ALA A 263 12.18 5.77 -7.39
CA ALA A 263 13.01 5.66 -6.19
C ALA A 263 12.15 5.83 -4.94
N GLY A 264 12.31 4.96 -3.96
CA GLY A 264 11.59 5.09 -2.69
C GLY A 264 12.12 4.23 -1.56
N LEU A 265 11.80 4.66 -0.34
CA LEU A 265 11.96 3.90 0.89
C LEU A 265 10.59 3.36 1.32
N SER A 266 10.53 2.09 1.70
CA SER A 266 9.38 1.49 2.37
C SER A 266 9.83 0.73 3.60
N LEU A 267 9.12 0.88 4.71
CA LEU A 267 9.37 0.11 5.92
C LEU A 267 8.08 -0.41 6.55
N VAL A 268 8.22 -1.53 7.25
CA VAL A 268 7.24 -2.03 8.20
C VAL A 268 7.98 -2.52 9.43
N VAL A 269 7.50 -2.15 10.61
CA VAL A 269 8.05 -2.61 11.90
C VAL A 269 6.93 -3.25 12.70
N HIS A 270 7.15 -4.49 13.12
CA HIS A 270 6.31 -5.25 14.04
C HIS A 270 7.07 -5.47 15.35
N PRO A 271 6.83 -4.63 16.37
CA PRO A 271 7.35 -4.88 17.71
C PRO A 271 6.88 -6.23 18.26
N ALA A 272 7.71 -6.86 19.08
CA ALA A 272 7.36 -8.08 19.80
C ALA A 272 6.28 -7.79 20.87
N ASN A 273 6.43 -6.70 21.64
CA ASN A 273 5.50 -6.35 22.70
C ASN A 273 4.11 -5.92 22.15
N PRO A 274 2.99 -6.53 22.57
CA PRO A 274 1.63 -6.15 22.14
C PRO A 274 1.27 -4.67 22.36
N PHE A 275 1.89 -3.98 23.33
CA PHE A 275 1.61 -2.57 23.58
C PHE A 275 2.38 -1.61 22.68
N ALA A 276 3.44 -2.08 22.03
CA ALA A 276 4.19 -1.28 21.06
C ALA A 276 3.54 -1.40 19.67
N PRO A 277 3.12 -0.30 19.03
CA PRO A 277 2.37 -0.34 17.79
C PRO A 277 3.21 -0.82 16.60
N THR A 278 2.58 -1.57 15.70
CA THR A 278 3.11 -1.74 14.34
C THR A 278 3.08 -0.40 13.62
N VAL A 279 4.09 -0.09 12.82
CA VAL A 279 4.11 1.12 11.97
C VAL A 279 4.48 0.76 10.54
N HIS A 280 3.88 1.47 9.59
CA HIS A 280 4.22 1.43 8.18
C HIS A 280 4.58 2.84 7.71
N PHE A 281 5.53 2.90 6.78
CA PHE A 281 5.98 4.13 6.18
C PHE A 281 6.41 3.84 4.74
N ASN A 282 6.11 4.76 3.83
CA ASN A 282 6.55 4.72 2.44
C ASN A 282 6.73 6.16 1.93
N TYR A 283 7.85 6.47 1.27
CA TYR A 283 8.00 7.71 0.49
C TYR A 283 8.73 7.39 -0.80
N ARG A 284 8.14 7.82 -1.92
CA ARG A 284 8.59 7.49 -3.28
C ARG A 284 8.46 8.68 -4.21
N TYR A 285 9.31 8.67 -5.22
CA TYR A 285 9.29 9.54 -6.38
C TYR A 285 9.18 8.67 -7.62
N PHE A 286 8.33 9.08 -8.56
CA PHE A 286 8.20 8.43 -9.86
C PHE A 286 8.35 9.48 -10.95
N GLU A 287 9.02 9.12 -12.04
CA GLU A 287 9.03 9.92 -13.26
C GLU A 287 9.07 9.08 -14.53
N ILE A 288 8.57 9.68 -15.61
CA ILE A 288 8.53 9.14 -16.97
C ILE A 288 9.22 10.15 -17.88
N THR A 289 10.03 9.67 -18.83
CA THR A 289 10.76 10.52 -19.80
C THR A 289 10.41 10.11 -21.23
N HIS A 290 10.75 10.96 -22.21
CA HIS A 290 10.63 10.60 -23.61
C HIS A 290 11.61 9.46 -23.96
N PRO A 291 11.22 8.43 -24.74
CA PRO A 291 12.18 7.46 -25.27
C PRO A 291 13.12 8.12 -26.29
N PRO A 292 14.39 7.67 -26.44
CA PRO A 292 15.31 8.25 -27.42
C PRO A 292 14.90 8.01 -28.87
N THR A 293 14.18 6.91 -29.14
CA THR A 293 13.68 6.53 -30.46
C THR A 293 12.17 6.25 -30.44
N LEU A 294 11.53 6.45 -31.58
CA LEU A 294 10.17 5.99 -31.85
C LEU A 294 10.16 4.48 -32.15
N LYS A 295 8.96 3.90 -32.23
CA LYS A 295 8.73 2.48 -32.60
C LYS A 295 9.30 2.10 -33.96
N ASP A 296 9.29 3.03 -34.91
CA ASP A 296 9.86 2.85 -36.25
C ASP A 296 11.40 3.00 -36.30
N GLY A 297 12.04 3.16 -35.14
CA GLY A 297 13.50 3.31 -35.00
C GLY A 297 14.03 4.72 -35.27
N ARG A 298 13.19 5.68 -35.73
CA ARG A 298 13.64 7.07 -35.93
C ARG A 298 13.95 7.75 -34.59
N PRO A 299 14.91 8.69 -34.54
CA PRO A 299 15.13 9.54 -33.37
C PRO A 299 13.84 10.26 -32.98
N ASN A 300 13.52 10.28 -31.70
CA ASN A 300 12.32 10.97 -31.19
C ASN A 300 12.60 12.48 -31.06
N PRO A 301 11.89 13.36 -31.81
CA PRO A 301 12.12 14.80 -31.75
C PRO A 301 11.95 15.36 -30.33
N ARG A 302 10.95 14.86 -29.59
CA ARG A 302 10.63 15.31 -28.22
C ARG A 302 11.75 15.00 -27.22
N TYR A 303 12.57 13.98 -27.47
CA TYR A 303 13.74 13.66 -26.65
C TYR A 303 14.89 14.64 -26.91
N VAL A 304 15.20 14.91 -28.18
CA VAL A 304 16.31 15.80 -28.58
C VAL A 304 16.01 17.26 -28.22
N GLU A 305 14.77 17.70 -28.34
CA GLU A 305 14.34 19.05 -27.95
C GLU A 305 14.50 19.31 -26.45
N ALA A 306 14.18 18.32 -25.60
CA ALA A 306 14.38 18.42 -24.16
C ALA A 306 15.87 18.58 -23.80
N GLN A 307 16.76 17.81 -24.43
CA GLN A 307 18.21 17.92 -24.21
C GLN A 307 18.79 19.27 -24.69
N LYS A 308 18.32 19.79 -25.83
CA LYS A 308 18.86 21.03 -26.44
C LYS A 308 18.58 22.30 -25.65
N LYS A 309 17.59 22.31 -24.76
CA LYS A 309 17.25 23.50 -23.95
C LYS A 309 18.14 23.70 -22.71
N GLY A 310 19.07 22.78 -22.43
CA GLY A 310 19.87 22.79 -21.19
C GLY A 310 19.06 22.40 -19.94
N GLU A 311 17.77 22.16 -20.09
CA GLU A 311 16.90 21.53 -19.10
C GLU A 311 17.36 20.06 -18.96
N SER A 312 17.66 19.59 -17.75
CA SER A 312 17.98 18.16 -17.54
C SER A 312 16.73 17.35 -17.88
N ALA A 313 16.69 16.78 -19.09
CA ALA A 313 15.51 16.29 -19.81
C ALA A 313 14.24 16.20 -18.94
N GLU A 314 13.46 17.30 -18.91
CA GLU A 314 12.31 17.43 -18.00
C GLU A 314 11.39 16.19 -18.14
N PRO A 315 11.03 15.53 -17.03
CA PRO A 315 10.21 14.35 -17.11
C PRO A 315 8.79 14.70 -17.56
N VAL A 316 8.35 13.98 -18.60
CA VAL A 316 7.02 14.00 -19.22
C VAL A 316 5.89 14.00 -18.20
N ALA A 317 6.04 13.17 -17.17
CA ALA A 317 5.22 13.18 -15.98
C ALA A 317 6.08 12.77 -14.79
N TRP A 318 5.81 13.34 -13.63
CA TRP A 318 6.42 12.96 -12.37
C TRP A 318 5.44 13.19 -11.23
N TRP A 319 5.60 12.46 -10.13
CA TRP A 319 4.85 12.68 -8.89
C TRP A 319 5.61 12.11 -7.71
N PHE A 320 5.30 12.64 -6.53
CA PHE A 320 5.63 11.98 -5.26
C PHE A 320 4.43 11.20 -4.75
N GLY A 321 4.70 10.18 -3.97
CA GLY A 321 3.70 9.47 -3.19
C GLY A 321 4.29 9.05 -1.85
N GLY A 322 3.44 8.83 -0.85
CA GLY A 322 3.93 8.37 0.44
C GLY A 322 2.90 8.41 1.55
N GLY A 323 3.38 8.17 2.76
CA GLY A 323 2.55 8.09 3.95
C GLY A 323 3.28 7.43 5.11
N THR A 324 2.74 7.65 6.29
CA THR A 324 3.20 7.08 7.56
C THR A 324 1.94 6.81 8.39
N ASP A 325 1.70 5.55 8.77
CA ASP A 325 0.49 5.13 9.48
C ASP A 325 0.78 4.16 10.63
N LEU A 326 -0.02 4.27 11.70
CA LEU A 326 0.15 3.55 12.96
C LEU A 326 -0.93 2.48 13.15
N THR A 327 -0.50 1.26 13.43
CA THR A 327 -1.35 0.11 13.72
C THR A 327 -1.12 -0.39 15.16
N PRO A 328 -1.78 0.23 16.17
CA PRO A 328 -1.77 -0.27 17.54
C PRO A 328 -2.62 -1.54 17.67
N ILE A 329 -2.15 -2.46 18.52
CA ILE A 329 -2.93 -3.63 18.97
C ILE A 329 -3.90 -3.21 20.09
N TYR A 330 -3.41 -2.31 20.95
CA TYR A 330 -4.10 -1.69 22.06
C TYR A 330 -3.97 -0.17 21.94
N LEU A 331 -5.10 0.53 22.03
CA LEU A 331 -5.14 1.98 21.96
C LEU A 331 -4.56 2.61 23.24
N PHE A 332 -3.66 3.57 23.02
CA PHE A 332 -3.23 4.59 23.98
C PHE A 332 -3.49 5.95 23.33
N GLU A 333 -4.28 6.82 23.98
CA GLU A 333 -4.68 8.08 23.35
C GLU A 333 -3.52 9.06 23.21
N GLU A 334 -2.61 9.06 24.19
CA GLU A 334 -1.42 9.88 24.24
C GLU A 334 -0.43 9.53 23.12
N ASP A 335 -0.38 8.26 22.70
CA ASP A 335 0.48 7.80 21.61
C ASP A 335 -0.11 8.23 20.26
N ALA A 336 -1.43 8.07 20.09
CA ALA A 336 -2.14 8.53 18.90
C ALA A 336 -2.07 10.05 18.73
N LYS A 337 -2.29 10.81 19.82
CA LYS A 337 -2.14 12.27 19.88
C LYS A 337 -0.71 12.71 19.52
N HIS A 338 0.31 12.06 20.07
CA HIS A 338 1.71 12.34 19.76
C HIS A 338 2.02 12.10 18.28
N PHE A 339 1.71 10.89 17.78
CA PHE A 339 1.97 10.50 16.39
C PHE A 339 1.32 11.47 15.38
N HIS A 340 0.03 11.73 15.53
CA HIS A 340 -0.71 12.62 14.65
C HIS A 340 -0.24 14.07 14.76
N ARG A 341 0.09 14.56 15.97
CA ARG A 341 0.63 15.92 16.17
C ARG A 341 1.95 16.11 15.43
N THR A 342 2.89 15.18 15.61
CA THR A 342 4.20 15.25 14.95
C THR A 342 4.06 15.26 13.42
N LEU A 343 3.16 14.45 12.86
CA LEU A 343 2.87 14.46 11.42
C LEU A 343 2.19 15.78 10.97
N LYS A 344 1.28 16.34 11.77
CA LYS A 344 0.66 17.64 11.45
C LYS A 344 1.67 18.78 11.50
N GLU A 345 2.51 18.86 12.52
CA GLU A 345 3.57 19.86 12.64
C GLU A 345 4.59 19.79 11.48
N ALA A 346 4.86 18.59 10.95
CA ALA A 346 5.70 18.39 9.78
C ALA A 346 5.03 18.83 8.46
N ALA A 347 3.71 18.64 8.36
CA ALA A 347 2.91 19.05 7.20
C ALA A 347 2.66 20.57 7.18
N ASP A 348 2.23 21.15 8.31
CA ASP A 348 1.92 22.57 8.50
C ASP A 348 3.10 23.50 8.15
N LYS A 349 4.35 23.04 8.36
CA LYS A 349 5.57 23.74 7.92
C LYS A 349 5.67 23.96 6.41
N ASN A 350 4.87 23.24 5.61
CA ASN A 350 4.88 23.28 4.15
C ASN A 350 3.51 23.74 3.59
N ASP A 351 2.40 23.15 4.06
CA ASP A 351 1.05 23.72 3.91
C ASP A 351 0.08 23.07 4.94
N THR A 352 -0.67 23.90 5.66
CA THR A 352 -1.70 23.50 6.63
C THR A 352 -2.86 22.68 6.04
N ALA A 353 -3.08 22.73 4.73
CA ALA A 353 -4.08 21.92 4.01
C ALA A 353 -3.64 20.46 3.82
N PHE A 354 -2.34 20.15 3.88
CA PHE A 354 -1.83 18.81 3.63
C PHE A 354 -2.27 17.79 4.68
N TYR A 355 -2.07 18.08 5.97
CA TYR A 355 -2.45 17.15 7.03
C TYR A 355 -3.93 16.72 7.01
N PRO A 356 -4.93 17.63 6.98
CA PRO A 356 -6.35 17.22 6.99
C PRO A 356 -6.72 16.42 5.74
N ALA A 357 -6.17 16.74 4.56
CA ALA A 357 -6.38 15.96 3.35
C ALA A 357 -5.78 14.55 3.47
N TRP A 358 -4.51 14.45 3.83
CA TRP A 358 -3.77 13.20 3.86
C TRP A 358 -4.15 12.29 5.02
N LYS A 359 -4.57 12.85 6.16
CA LYS A 359 -5.15 12.07 7.26
C LYS A 359 -6.47 11.42 6.82
N LYS A 360 -7.35 12.19 6.19
CA LYS A 360 -8.62 11.65 5.67
C LYS A 360 -8.39 10.61 4.57
N TRP A 361 -7.42 10.82 3.68
CA TRP A 361 -7.05 9.82 2.67
C TRP A 361 -6.47 8.55 3.33
N CYS A 362 -5.69 8.68 4.40
CA CYS A 362 -5.19 7.56 5.19
C CYS A 362 -6.34 6.72 5.80
N ASP A 363 -7.35 7.37 6.40
CA ASP A 363 -8.53 6.72 7.01
C ASP A 363 -9.40 5.96 5.98
N ASP A 364 -9.46 6.46 4.74
CA ASP A 364 -10.20 5.86 3.64
C ASP A 364 -9.36 4.76 2.91
N TYR A 365 -8.04 4.93 2.77
CA TYR A 365 -7.15 3.98 2.08
C TYR A 365 -6.94 2.68 2.87
N PHE A 366 -6.68 2.78 4.18
CA PHE A 366 -6.40 1.62 5.02
C PHE A 366 -7.65 0.94 5.60
N LEU A 367 -8.82 1.14 4.96
CA LEU A 367 -10.04 0.40 5.26
C LEU A 367 -9.89 -1.07 4.82
N ILE A 368 -10.46 -1.99 5.61
CA ILE A 368 -10.64 -3.41 5.26
C ILE A 368 -12.15 -3.62 5.00
N PRO A 369 -12.64 -3.46 3.75
CA PRO A 369 -14.07 -3.47 3.43
C PRO A 369 -14.87 -4.64 4.01
N HIS A 370 -14.34 -5.87 3.92
CA HIS A 370 -15.03 -7.07 4.40
C HIS A 370 -15.06 -7.20 5.93
N ARG A 371 -14.28 -6.40 6.67
CA ARG A 371 -14.29 -6.33 8.14
C ARG A 371 -15.00 -5.08 8.68
N LYS A 372 -15.18 -4.05 7.84
CA LYS A 372 -15.71 -2.72 8.21
C LYS A 372 -14.90 -2.08 9.34
N GLU A 373 -13.57 -2.15 9.24
CA GLU A 373 -12.60 -1.58 10.18
C GLU A 373 -11.35 -1.13 9.40
N ARG A 374 -10.53 -0.22 9.96
CA ARG A 374 -9.24 0.16 9.38
C ARG A 374 -8.15 -0.75 9.93
N ARG A 375 -7.05 -0.86 9.18
CA ARG A 375 -5.83 -1.59 9.58
C ARG A 375 -5.32 -1.10 10.95
N GLY A 376 -5.25 0.23 11.09
CA GLY A 376 -4.79 0.95 12.27
C GLY A 376 -5.55 2.27 12.48
N ILE A 377 -4.98 3.19 13.26
CA ILE A 377 -5.59 4.47 13.64
C ILE A 377 -5.38 5.61 12.63
N GLY A 378 -4.76 5.29 11.49
CA GLY A 378 -4.42 6.24 10.44
C GLY A 378 -3.04 6.87 10.64
N GLY A 379 -2.89 8.08 10.11
CA GLY A 379 -1.63 8.81 10.03
C GLY A 379 -1.75 9.84 8.91
N ILE A 380 -0.86 9.77 7.92
CA ILE A 380 -1.02 10.47 6.63
C ILE A 380 -0.78 9.52 5.45
N PHE A 381 -1.53 9.73 4.36
CA PHE A 381 -1.33 9.04 3.08
C PHE A 381 -1.57 10.02 1.92
N PHE A 382 -0.71 9.95 0.90
CA PHE A 382 -0.87 10.66 -0.35
C PHE A 382 -0.30 9.87 -1.54
N ASP A 383 -0.89 10.11 -2.70
CA ASP A 383 -0.39 9.70 -4.00
C ASP A 383 -0.49 10.89 -4.95
N ASP A 384 0.08 10.77 -6.15
CA ASP A 384 -0.11 11.75 -7.24
C ASP A 384 0.31 13.19 -6.87
N LEU A 385 1.21 13.36 -5.90
CA LEU A 385 1.63 14.68 -5.44
C LEU A 385 2.55 15.33 -6.49
N THR A 386 1.92 16.07 -7.38
CA THR A 386 2.54 16.75 -8.52
C THR A 386 1.90 18.13 -8.74
N LEU A 387 2.39 18.86 -9.75
CA LEU A 387 1.81 20.14 -10.14
C LEU A 387 0.63 19.91 -11.12
N PRO A 388 -0.43 20.74 -11.07
CA PRO A 388 -1.47 20.77 -12.09
C PRO A 388 -0.89 21.02 -13.48
N ASP A 389 -1.53 20.44 -14.49
CA ASP A 389 -1.16 20.68 -15.88
C ASP A 389 -1.41 22.14 -16.27
N SER A 390 -0.33 22.86 -16.61
CA SER A 390 -0.39 24.28 -16.97
C SER A 390 -1.16 24.57 -18.26
N THR A 391 -1.54 23.53 -19.01
CA THR A 391 -2.39 23.62 -20.21
C THR A 391 -3.79 24.15 -19.91
N ALA A 392 -4.28 24.02 -18.67
CA ALA A 392 -5.56 24.61 -18.25
C ALA A 392 -5.49 26.13 -17.96
N SER A 393 -4.31 26.74 -17.92
CA SER A 393 -4.11 28.12 -17.42
C SER A 393 -3.18 29.00 -18.26
N LEU A 394 -2.78 28.58 -19.47
CA LEU A 394 -1.84 29.34 -20.31
C LEU A 394 -2.44 29.83 -21.63
N SER A 395 -3.29 30.86 -21.53
CA SER A 395 -3.53 31.82 -22.60
C SER A 395 -2.63 33.06 -22.50
N SER A 396 -1.36 32.88 -22.09
CA SER A 396 -0.25 33.80 -22.40
C SER A 396 1.09 33.12 -22.12
N ALA A 397 2.11 33.43 -22.93
CA ALA A 397 3.45 32.90 -22.76
C ALA A 397 4.37 33.92 -22.07
N SER A 398 5.21 33.49 -21.13
CA SER A 398 6.62 33.90 -21.04
C SER A 398 7.35 33.33 -19.82
N SER A 399 8.65 33.10 -20.00
CA SER A 399 9.66 32.74 -18.99
C SER A 399 9.63 31.33 -18.38
N VAL A 400 10.84 30.79 -18.16
CA VAL A 400 11.15 29.53 -17.45
C VAL A 400 11.11 29.75 -15.92
N ALA A 401 10.37 30.77 -15.46
CA ALA A 401 10.20 31.07 -14.05
C ALA A 401 9.26 30.03 -13.41
N ARG A 402 9.80 29.28 -12.44
CA ARG A 402 9.11 28.37 -11.49
C ARG A 402 7.60 28.26 -11.73
N ARG A 403 7.14 27.16 -12.36
CA ARG A 403 5.72 26.79 -12.40
C ARG A 403 5.23 26.60 -10.96
N THR A 404 4.72 27.66 -10.35
CA THR A 404 4.08 27.63 -9.04
C THR A 404 2.60 27.44 -9.24
N SER A 405 2.00 26.46 -8.58
CA SER A 405 0.61 26.10 -8.84
C SER A 405 -0.11 25.55 -7.62
N TYR A 406 -1.43 25.58 -7.75
CA TYR A 406 -2.39 25.30 -6.70
C TYR A 406 -2.70 23.79 -6.69
N ILE A 407 -2.38 23.05 -5.63
CA ILE A 407 -2.47 21.58 -5.67
C ILE A 407 -3.92 21.13 -5.38
N PRO A 408 -4.56 20.36 -6.28
CA PRO A 408 -5.81 19.65 -5.97
C PRO A 408 -5.48 18.43 -5.09
N LEU A 409 -5.80 18.50 -3.80
CA LEU A 409 -5.61 17.37 -2.91
C LEU A 409 -6.76 16.36 -3.12
N SER A 410 -6.42 15.21 -3.69
CA SER A 410 -7.32 14.06 -3.80
C SER A 410 -7.61 13.47 -2.42
N ASP A 411 -8.80 12.89 -2.25
CA ASP A 411 -9.17 12.10 -1.06
C ASP A 411 -9.23 10.59 -1.36
N GLY A 412 -8.70 10.19 -2.52
CA GLY A 412 -8.70 8.81 -3.02
C GLY A 412 -9.95 8.39 -3.79
N LYS A 413 -11.00 9.22 -3.86
CA LYS A 413 -12.25 8.88 -4.56
C LYS A 413 -12.22 9.32 -6.01
N LYS A 414 -12.66 8.42 -6.91
CA LYS A 414 -12.77 8.68 -8.35
C LYS A 414 -14.22 8.99 -8.74
N GLY A 415 -14.42 9.74 -9.81
CA GLY A 415 -15.75 10.07 -10.36
C GLY A 415 -16.52 11.12 -9.54
N ALA A 416 -17.85 11.14 -9.67
CA ALA A 416 -18.73 12.19 -9.13
C ALA A 416 -18.63 12.44 -7.61
N ALA A 417 -18.08 11.48 -6.85
CA ALA A 417 -17.80 11.67 -5.43
C ALA A 417 -16.68 12.69 -5.14
N ALA A 418 -15.71 12.84 -6.06
CA ALA A 418 -14.66 13.86 -5.97
C ALA A 418 -15.21 15.28 -6.19
N THR A 419 -16.23 15.41 -7.03
CA THR A 419 -16.86 16.70 -7.39
C THR A 419 -17.69 17.28 -6.23
N ALA A 420 -18.13 16.45 -5.28
CA ALA A 420 -19.15 16.81 -4.29
C ALA A 420 -18.67 17.57 -3.05
N ARG A 421 -17.35 17.76 -2.86
CA ARG A 421 -16.78 18.44 -1.67
C ARG A 421 -15.93 19.67 -1.98
N GLY A 422 -15.71 19.97 -3.25
CA GLY A 422 -14.61 20.82 -3.69
C GLY A 422 -13.25 20.14 -3.46
N PRO A 423 -12.21 20.45 -4.25
CA PRO A 423 -10.87 19.95 -3.94
C PRO A 423 -10.43 20.57 -2.61
N LEU A 424 -9.86 19.76 -1.70
CA LEU A 424 -9.10 20.33 -0.59
C LEU A 424 -7.90 21.03 -1.21
N THR A 425 -7.75 22.30 -0.90
CA THR A 425 -7.14 23.25 -1.80
C THR A 425 -6.04 24.02 -1.04
N SER A 426 -4.78 23.82 -1.43
CA SER A 426 -3.61 24.43 -0.77
C SER A 426 -3.53 25.92 -1.08
N SER A 427 -3.72 26.80 -0.09
CA SER A 427 -3.67 28.26 -0.30
C SER A 427 -2.30 28.79 -0.74
N GLN A 428 -1.26 27.95 -0.72
CA GLN A 428 0.09 28.29 -1.13
C GLN A 428 0.41 27.80 -2.55
N ALA A 429 1.32 28.51 -3.22
CA ALA A 429 1.76 28.17 -4.57
C ALA A 429 2.96 27.20 -4.51
N HIS A 430 2.76 25.96 -4.95
CA HIS A 430 3.78 24.91 -4.85
C HIS A 430 4.59 24.73 -6.12
N SER A 431 5.82 24.24 -5.97
CA SER A 431 6.72 23.85 -7.04
C SER A 431 7.26 22.44 -6.76
N LYS A 432 7.91 21.80 -7.74
CA LYS A 432 8.60 20.51 -7.55
C LYS A 432 9.57 20.52 -6.37
N GLU A 433 10.24 21.66 -6.14
CA GLU A 433 11.15 21.86 -5.01
C GLU A 433 10.42 21.91 -3.66
N SER A 434 9.35 22.71 -3.54
CA SER A 434 8.61 22.76 -2.27
C SER A 434 7.90 21.43 -1.99
N LEU A 435 7.47 20.69 -3.01
CA LEU A 435 6.93 19.33 -2.83
C LEU A 435 7.98 18.32 -2.38
N PHE A 436 9.19 18.35 -2.94
CA PHE A 436 10.29 17.52 -2.45
C PHE A 436 10.65 17.85 -0.99
N ARG A 437 10.65 19.14 -0.62
CA ARG A 437 10.81 19.57 0.77
C ARG A 437 9.70 19.04 1.67
N THR A 438 8.44 19.04 1.24
CA THR A 438 7.35 18.44 2.00
C THR A 438 7.56 16.94 2.21
N VAL A 439 7.92 16.20 1.15
CA VAL A 439 8.22 14.75 1.22
C VAL A 439 9.35 14.47 2.21
N ARG A 440 10.38 15.33 2.23
CA ARG A 440 11.46 15.25 3.22
C ARG A 440 10.97 15.53 4.63
N SER A 441 10.27 16.66 4.86
CA SER A 441 9.68 17.02 6.15
C SER A 441 8.82 15.90 6.73
N MET A 442 8.01 15.25 5.89
CA MET A 442 7.16 14.12 6.32
C MET A 442 7.96 12.85 6.60
N GLY A 443 9.00 12.55 5.81
CA GLY A 443 9.85 11.38 6.05
C GLY A 443 10.73 11.52 7.30
N ASP A 444 11.33 12.70 7.51
CA ASP A 444 12.14 13.01 8.68
C ASP A 444 11.32 13.03 9.98
N ALA A 445 10.01 13.28 9.90
CA ALA A 445 9.08 13.23 11.03
C ALA A 445 8.83 11.81 11.58
N PHE A 446 9.20 10.75 10.85
CA PHE A 446 8.95 9.35 11.25
C PHE A 446 9.57 8.98 12.60
N LEU A 447 10.87 9.23 12.79
CA LEU A 447 11.56 8.85 14.03
C LEU A 447 11.01 9.64 15.24
N PRO A 448 10.82 10.97 15.19
CA PRO A 448 10.15 11.71 16.25
C PRO A 448 8.71 11.25 16.54
N ALA A 449 7.96 10.81 15.52
CA ALA A 449 6.58 10.36 15.68
C ALA A 449 6.48 8.95 16.29
N TYR A 450 7.42 8.04 15.97
CA TYR A 450 7.35 6.63 16.34
C TYR A 450 8.22 6.23 17.53
N LEU A 451 9.47 6.71 17.58
CA LEU A 451 10.46 6.23 18.55
C LEU A 451 10.05 6.45 20.02
N PRO A 452 9.46 7.60 20.42
CA PRO A 452 8.98 7.79 21.79
C PRO A 452 7.85 6.83 22.19
N LEU A 453 7.07 6.35 21.22
CA LEU A 453 5.99 5.38 21.45
C LEU A 453 6.58 4.00 21.70
N LEU A 454 7.51 3.58 20.83
CA LEU A 454 8.24 2.33 20.99
C LEU A 454 8.95 2.25 22.36
N GLN A 455 9.73 3.28 22.70
CA GLN A 455 10.48 3.35 23.96
C GLN A 455 9.57 3.26 25.19
N ARG A 456 8.41 3.94 25.16
CA ARG A 456 7.41 3.94 26.24
C ARG A 456 6.73 2.58 26.43
N ARG A 457 6.57 1.79 25.36
CA ARG A 457 5.72 0.58 25.36
C ARG A 457 6.50 -0.74 25.34
N LYS A 458 7.71 -0.79 24.78
CA LYS A 458 8.45 -2.05 24.53
C LYS A 458 8.73 -2.89 25.78
N TRP A 459 8.80 -2.27 26.96
CA TRP A 459 9.06 -2.93 28.25
C TRP A 459 7.80 -3.21 29.10
N MET A 460 6.60 -2.90 28.61
CA MET A 460 5.37 -3.15 29.38
C MET A 460 5.10 -4.65 29.54
N ALA A 461 4.86 -5.12 30.77
CA ALA A 461 4.49 -6.51 31.03
C ALA A 461 3.16 -6.85 30.36
N TYR A 462 3.11 -7.97 29.64
CA TYR A 462 1.93 -8.48 28.94
C TYR A 462 1.67 -9.94 29.32
N THR A 463 0.59 -10.52 28.80
CA THR A 463 0.17 -11.91 29.04
C THR A 463 -0.17 -12.61 27.72
N ASP A 464 -0.30 -13.93 27.73
CA ASP A 464 -0.64 -14.74 26.56
C ASP A 464 -1.93 -14.28 25.85
N ALA A 465 -2.89 -13.72 26.60
CA ALA A 465 -4.10 -13.13 26.03
C ALA A 465 -3.79 -11.89 25.16
N HIS A 466 -2.82 -11.07 25.57
CA HIS A 466 -2.35 -9.92 24.79
C HIS A 466 -1.57 -10.36 23.54
N GLU A 467 -0.76 -11.43 23.61
CA GLU A 467 -0.08 -12.01 22.43
C GLU A 467 -1.08 -12.64 21.45
N ARG A 468 -2.10 -13.38 21.96
CA ARG A 468 -3.22 -13.88 21.14
C ARG A 468 -3.92 -12.74 20.40
N TRP A 469 -4.25 -11.65 21.10
CA TRP A 469 -4.91 -10.49 20.49
C TRP A 469 -3.99 -9.77 19.48
N GLN A 470 -2.70 -9.65 19.77
CA GLN A 470 -1.70 -9.15 18.81
C GLN A 470 -1.68 -9.99 17.53
N ALA A 471 -1.66 -11.32 17.63
CA ALA A 471 -1.67 -12.21 16.48
C ALA A 471 -2.97 -12.08 15.65
N LEU A 472 -4.12 -11.91 16.31
CA LEU A 472 -5.41 -11.65 15.65
C LEU A 472 -5.45 -10.30 14.92
N ARG A 473 -4.95 -9.22 15.55
CA ARG A 473 -4.81 -7.90 14.90
C ARG A 473 -3.80 -7.93 13.75
N ARG A 474 -2.70 -8.68 13.87
CA ARG A 474 -1.75 -8.93 12.78
C ARG A 474 -2.38 -9.74 11.62
N GLY A 475 -3.33 -10.63 11.90
CA GLY A 475 -4.16 -11.26 10.87
C GLY A 475 -4.91 -10.25 9.99
N ARG A 476 -5.41 -9.15 10.57
CA ARG A 476 -6.02 -8.03 9.82
C ARG A 476 -5.00 -7.24 8.98
N TYR A 477 -3.77 -7.13 9.47
CA TYR A 477 -2.68 -6.52 8.70
C TYR A 477 -2.36 -7.34 7.44
N VAL A 478 -2.28 -8.68 7.58
CA VAL A 478 -2.11 -9.61 6.45
C VAL A 478 -3.31 -9.56 5.49
N GLU A 479 -4.55 -9.55 6.00
CA GLU A 479 -5.76 -9.39 5.19
C GLU A 479 -5.73 -8.11 4.33
N PHE A 480 -5.28 -6.98 4.88
CA PHE A 480 -5.14 -5.75 4.11
C PHE A 480 -4.08 -5.87 3.01
N ASN A 481 -2.86 -6.27 3.38
CA ASN A 481 -1.73 -6.30 2.45
C ASN A 481 -1.93 -7.27 1.28
N LEU A 482 -2.56 -8.43 1.51
CA LEU A 482 -2.77 -9.43 0.46
C LEU A 482 -3.99 -9.16 -0.45
N VAL A 483 -5.01 -8.44 0.05
CA VAL A 483 -6.29 -8.26 -0.68
C VAL A 483 -6.45 -6.86 -1.26
N TYR A 484 -6.01 -5.82 -0.55
CA TYR A 484 -6.35 -4.42 -0.85
C TYR A 484 -5.15 -3.51 -1.13
N ASP A 485 -3.96 -3.80 -0.58
CA ASP A 485 -2.80 -2.95 -0.83
C ASP A 485 -2.39 -2.96 -2.32
N ARG A 486 -2.36 -1.76 -2.91
CA ARG A 486 -2.01 -1.56 -4.31
C ARG A 486 -0.53 -1.85 -4.55
N GLY A 487 0.34 -1.50 -3.60
CA GLY A 487 1.78 -1.70 -3.70
C GLY A 487 2.15 -3.19 -3.76
N THR A 488 1.68 -3.94 -2.77
CA THR A 488 1.87 -5.40 -2.69
C THR A 488 1.31 -6.10 -3.92
N LYS A 489 0.08 -5.80 -4.32
CA LYS A 489 -0.55 -6.42 -5.50
C LYS A 489 0.22 -6.13 -6.80
N PHE A 490 0.62 -4.88 -7.04
CA PHE A 490 1.42 -4.50 -8.19
C PHE A 490 2.81 -5.17 -8.18
N GLY A 491 3.46 -5.22 -7.02
CA GLY A 491 4.74 -5.89 -6.84
C GLY A 491 4.69 -7.38 -7.19
N LEU A 492 3.70 -8.11 -6.64
CA LEU A 492 3.51 -9.55 -6.91
C LEU A 492 3.14 -9.85 -8.38
N GLN A 493 2.52 -8.89 -9.08
CA GLN A 493 2.17 -9.00 -10.50
C GLN A 493 3.31 -8.56 -11.45
N THR A 494 4.37 -7.94 -10.94
CA THR A 494 5.47 -7.42 -11.75
C THR A 494 6.51 -8.53 -12.03
N PRO A 495 6.77 -8.90 -13.30
CA PRO A 495 7.78 -9.90 -13.63
C PRO A 495 9.18 -9.49 -13.12
N GLY A 496 9.91 -10.45 -12.55
CA GLY A 496 11.25 -10.22 -11.99
C GLY A 496 11.29 -9.40 -10.70
N ALA A 497 10.14 -9.04 -10.12
CA ALA A 497 10.11 -8.37 -8.81
C ALA A 497 10.58 -9.31 -7.68
N ARG A 498 11.27 -8.73 -6.70
CA ARG A 498 11.80 -9.47 -5.55
C ARG A 498 10.70 -9.71 -4.51
N ILE A 499 10.07 -10.89 -4.59
CA ILE A 499 8.93 -11.29 -3.73
C ILE A 499 9.25 -11.15 -2.23
N GLU A 500 10.45 -11.57 -1.80
CA GLU A 500 10.90 -11.41 -0.40
C GLU A 500 10.87 -9.96 0.10
N SER A 501 11.28 -9.00 -0.74
CA SER A 501 11.27 -7.57 -0.38
C SER A 501 9.85 -6.99 -0.33
N ILE A 502 8.89 -7.58 -1.05
CA ILE A 502 7.46 -7.21 -1.05
C ILE A 502 6.76 -7.79 0.20
N LEU A 503 6.97 -9.09 0.45
CA LEU A 503 6.36 -9.81 1.57
C LEU A 503 7.09 -9.61 2.91
N MET A 504 8.19 -8.85 2.92
CA MET A 504 8.81 -8.30 4.14
C MET A 504 7.76 -7.66 5.07
N SER A 505 6.75 -7.00 4.46
CA SER A 505 5.64 -6.34 5.16
C SER A 505 4.72 -7.27 5.97
N LEU A 506 4.84 -8.59 5.83
CA LEU A 506 4.05 -9.54 6.62
C LEU A 506 4.75 -9.83 7.97
N PRO A 507 4.01 -9.86 9.09
CA PRO A 507 4.56 -10.21 10.40
C PRO A 507 5.03 -11.67 10.46
N LEU A 508 5.86 -12.02 11.46
CA LEU A 508 6.32 -13.38 11.65
C LEU A 508 5.17 -14.28 12.14
N LYS A 509 4.31 -13.75 13.02
CA LYS A 509 3.12 -14.45 13.55
C LYS A 509 1.83 -13.68 13.25
N ALA A 510 0.84 -14.38 12.71
CA ALA A 510 -0.53 -13.91 12.53
C ALA A 510 -1.52 -15.04 12.85
N ARG A 511 -2.75 -14.70 13.23
CA ARG A 511 -3.78 -15.66 13.68
C ARG A 511 -5.16 -15.28 13.20
N TRP A 512 -5.98 -16.30 12.93
CA TRP A 512 -7.39 -16.18 12.60
C TRP A 512 -8.17 -17.15 13.49
N GLU A 513 -9.25 -16.66 14.10
CA GLU A 513 -10.19 -17.46 14.87
C GLU A 513 -11.61 -17.21 14.37
N TYR A 514 -12.42 -18.26 14.37
CA TYR A 514 -13.81 -18.22 13.94
C TYR A 514 -14.68 -17.57 15.02
N MET A 515 -15.57 -16.66 14.62
CA MET A 515 -16.49 -15.93 15.51
C MET A 515 -15.82 -15.24 16.72
N GLU A 516 -14.55 -14.82 16.59
CA GLU A 516 -13.85 -14.13 17.69
C GLU A 516 -14.60 -12.87 18.14
N LYS A 517 -14.76 -12.74 19.46
CA LYS A 517 -15.69 -11.83 20.13
C LYS A 517 -15.62 -10.38 19.67
N PHE A 518 -14.41 -9.84 19.54
CA PHE A 518 -14.22 -8.44 19.14
C PHE A 518 -14.10 -8.25 17.61
N GLY A 519 -14.08 -9.33 16.83
CA GLY A 519 -13.84 -9.32 15.38
C GLY A 519 -15.08 -9.65 14.54
N GLY A 520 -15.21 -9.00 13.38
CA GLY A 520 -16.20 -9.39 12.38
C GLY A 520 -17.64 -9.40 12.92
N ALA A 521 -18.28 -10.58 12.92
CA ALA A 521 -19.65 -10.78 13.36
C ALA A 521 -19.84 -10.70 14.88
N GLY A 522 -18.90 -11.22 15.69
CA GLY A 522 -19.02 -11.24 17.16
C GLY A 522 -19.16 -9.83 17.78
N TRP A 523 -18.63 -8.80 17.10
CA TRP A 523 -18.79 -7.41 17.48
C TRP A 523 -20.26 -6.96 17.60
N ALA A 524 -21.16 -7.50 16.77
CA ALA A 524 -22.59 -7.15 16.81
C ALA A 524 -23.31 -7.72 18.04
N GLU A 525 -22.72 -8.71 18.70
CA GLU A 525 -23.27 -9.44 19.85
C GLU A 525 -22.60 -8.98 21.17
N LEU A 526 -21.68 -8.00 21.10
CA LEU A 526 -20.95 -7.49 22.26
C LEU A 526 -21.84 -6.63 23.16
N GLY A 527 -22.00 -7.03 24.42
CA GLY A 527 -22.77 -6.27 25.42
C GLY A 527 -22.17 -4.89 25.72
N GLN A 528 -23.01 -3.89 26.00
CA GLN A 528 -22.57 -2.49 26.15
C GLN A 528 -21.54 -2.28 27.28
N ASP A 529 -21.69 -2.97 28.40
CA ASP A 529 -20.77 -2.82 29.55
C ASP A 529 -19.42 -3.50 29.30
N GLU A 530 -19.41 -4.57 28.52
CA GLU A 530 -18.17 -5.24 28.09
C GLU A 530 -17.45 -4.43 27.00
N ALA A 531 -18.20 -3.83 26.08
CA ALA A 531 -17.68 -2.89 25.08
C ALA A 531 -17.06 -1.63 25.71
N ARG A 532 -17.48 -1.25 26.93
CA ARG A 532 -16.94 -0.11 27.70
C ARG A 532 -15.71 -0.47 28.54
N SER A 533 -15.54 -1.73 28.94
CA SER A 533 -14.51 -2.16 29.90
C SER A 533 -13.29 -2.84 29.24
N SER A 534 -13.46 -3.49 28.09
CA SER A 534 -12.35 -4.13 27.36
C SER A 534 -11.49 -3.13 26.57
N ARG A 535 -10.17 -3.29 26.65
CA ARG A 535 -9.20 -2.48 25.86
C ARG A 535 -9.19 -2.88 24.38
N GLU A 536 -9.47 -4.15 24.09
CA GLU A 536 -9.71 -4.67 22.75
C GLU A 536 -10.90 -3.95 22.12
N ALA A 537 -12.02 -3.85 22.86
CA ALA A 537 -13.22 -3.17 22.41
C ALA A 537 -12.99 -1.66 22.17
N ALA A 538 -12.32 -0.97 23.10
CA ALA A 538 -11.97 0.44 22.95
C ALA A 538 -11.11 0.70 21.70
N THR A 539 -10.14 -0.18 21.41
CA THR A 539 -9.30 -0.11 20.22
C THR A 539 -10.14 -0.35 18.95
N GLN A 540 -10.88 -1.46 18.93
CA GLN A 540 -11.68 -1.89 17.79
C GLN A 540 -12.77 -0.86 17.43
N LYS A 541 -13.37 -0.17 18.40
CA LYS A 541 -14.31 0.92 18.15
C LYS A 541 -13.70 2.00 17.24
N VAL A 542 -12.51 2.49 17.57
CA VAL A 542 -11.84 3.55 16.80
C VAL A 542 -11.40 3.09 15.41
N LEU A 543 -11.12 1.79 15.23
CA LEU A 543 -10.87 1.21 13.90
C LEU A 543 -12.14 1.16 13.03
N ARG A 544 -13.33 1.03 13.63
CA ARG A 544 -14.63 1.09 12.93
C ARG A 544 -15.10 2.54 12.71
N GLU A 545 -14.78 3.42 13.64
CA GLU A 545 -15.18 4.84 13.70
C GLU A 545 -13.93 5.71 13.85
N PRO A 546 -13.25 6.11 12.75
CA PRO A 546 -12.10 6.99 12.82
C PRO A 546 -12.52 8.32 13.40
N ARG A 547 -11.66 8.87 14.25
CA ARG A 547 -11.83 10.17 14.88
C ARG A 547 -10.67 11.08 14.52
N ASP A 548 -10.82 12.35 14.83
CA ASP A 548 -9.71 13.28 14.81
C ASP A 548 -8.96 13.20 16.14
N TRP A 549 -7.63 13.25 16.06
CA TRP A 549 -6.73 12.98 17.18
C TRP A 549 -6.16 14.26 17.81
N ILE A 550 -6.24 15.37 17.09
CA ILE A 550 -5.64 16.68 17.37
C ILE A 550 -6.49 17.80 16.78
#